data_AF-A0A444YUY9-F1
#
_entry.id   AF-A0A444YUY9-F1
#
_cell.length_a   1.000
_cell.length_b   1.000
_cell.length_c   1.000
_cell.angle_alpha   90.00
_cell.angle_beta   90.00
_cell.angle_gamma   90.00
#
_symmetry.space_group_name_H-M   'P 1'
#
loop_
_entity.id
_entity.type
_entity.pdbx_description
1 polymer ?
#
loop_
_entity_poly.entity_id
_entity_poly.type
_entity_poly.pdbx_seq_one_letter_code
_entity_poly.pdbx_strand_id
1 'polypeptide(L)'
;MFDYQEGLKTKHFTLKHLLFSYDLQLPRKRGGVWKHCNPTEICLSENVFEVLYSNFEDMDDFNYSLSEVKSKYRDATLLPKWKAFQTVIFNELDDGLHDSSKIAAFDFDGTLAKTAVNIVGPNAWSLMYSSIPDKLQSLYHDGYKLVIFTNECNIERWKNKRQVAVDSKIGRLNSFIETVKVPMQVFIACGLPSKANITDADPFRKPNPGMWRLMEKHFNSGIVIDVDESFYVGDAAGRELDHSDADIKFAEINNVVYSSSSVTERVPSQHSVCLVIAGKSRVTILANGLKFYVPEEFFDT
;
A
#
# COMPACT_ATOMS: atom_id res chain seq x y z
N MET A 1 -4.35 -7.37 25.87
CA MET A 1 -5.80 -7.16 25.98
C MET A 1 -6.08 -5.82 25.34
N PHE A 2 -6.33 -5.79 24.02
CA PHE A 2 -6.56 -4.54 23.30
C PHE A 2 -7.88 -3.93 23.78
N ASP A 3 -7.84 -2.67 24.20
CA ASP A 3 -8.99 -1.97 24.74
C ASP A 3 -10.03 -1.76 23.62
N TYR A 4 -11.21 -2.33 23.81
CA TYR A 4 -12.35 -2.27 22.87
C TYR A 4 -12.71 -0.81 22.50
N GLN A 5 -12.41 0.15 23.40
CA GLN A 5 -12.61 1.58 23.18
C GLN A 5 -11.60 2.20 22.20
N GLU A 6 -10.34 1.72 22.16
CA GLU A 6 -9.33 2.20 21.22
C GLU A 6 -9.61 1.70 19.80
N GLY A 7 -9.97 0.43 19.64
CA GLY A 7 -10.34 -0.15 18.35
C GLY A 7 -11.56 0.52 17.69
N LEU A 8 -12.47 1.10 18.48
CA LEU A 8 -13.59 1.91 17.95
C LEU A 8 -13.14 3.30 17.47
N LYS A 9 -12.13 3.91 18.11
CA LYS A 9 -11.60 5.22 17.72
C LYS A 9 -10.83 5.15 16.40
N THR A 10 -10.00 4.14 16.20
CA THR A 10 -9.28 3.89 14.93
C THR A 10 -10.26 3.65 13.78
N LYS A 11 -11.29 2.82 13.98
CA LYS A 11 -12.32 2.56 12.95
C LYS A 11 -13.11 3.81 12.54
N HIS A 12 -13.44 4.67 13.51
CA HIS A 12 -14.13 5.93 13.23
C HIS A 12 -13.21 6.95 12.53
N PHE A 13 -11.89 6.83 12.73
CA PHE A 13 -10.87 7.66 12.10
C PHE A 13 -10.65 7.26 10.64
N THR A 14 -10.47 5.96 10.34
CA THR A 14 -10.28 5.44 8.97
C THR A 14 -11.45 5.83 8.05
N LEU A 15 -12.69 5.78 8.54
CA LEU A 15 -13.86 6.10 7.74
C LEU A 15 -14.13 7.60 7.61
N LYS A 16 -13.79 8.40 8.62
CA LYS A 16 -13.73 9.86 8.48
C LYS A 16 -12.65 10.27 7.48
N HIS A 17 -11.50 9.62 7.49
CA HIS A 17 -10.43 9.89 6.53
C HIS A 17 -10.84 9.49 5.12
N LEU A 18 -11.52 8.34 4.93
CA LEU A 18 -12.11 7.97 3.65
C LEU A 18 -13.08 9.07 3.16
N LEU A 19 -14.05 9.48 3.99
CA LEU A 19 -15.04 10.49 3.64
C LEU A 19 -14.43 11.89 3.42
N PHE A 20 -13.39 12.26 4.18
CA PHE A 20 -12.71 13.56 4.09
C PHE A 20 -11.75 13.64 2.89
N SER A 21 -11.10 12.52 2.53
CA SER A 21 -10.27 12.41 1.33
C SER A 21 -11.06 12.59 0.03
N TYR A 22 -12.39 12.41 0.04
CA TYR A 22 -13.25 12.60 -1.14
C TYR A 22 -14.08 13.90 -1.12
N ASP A 23 -13.79 14.84 -0.22
CA ASP A 23 -14.52 16.12 -0.04
C ASP A 23 -16.07 15.96 0.01
N LEU A 24 -16.53 14.82 0.54
CA LEU A 24 -17.95 14.54 0.70
C LEU A 24 -18.41 15.26 1.98
N GLN A 25 -18.96 16.47 1.81
CA GLN A 25 -19.66 17.14 2.89
C GLN A 25 -20.77 16.21 3.40
N LEU A 26 -20.59 15.64 4.59
CA LEU A 26 -21.67 14.95 5.30
C LEU A 26 -22.86 15.92 5.33
N PRO A 27 -24.03 15.56 4.77
CA PRO A 27 -25.16 16.47 4.74
C PRO A 27 -25.55 16.82 6.17
N ARG A 28 -25.32 18.08 6.56
CA ARG A 28 -25.85 18.62 7.82
C ARG A 28 -27.36 18.65 7.71
N LYS A 29 -28.05 17.65 8.27
CA LYS A 29 -29.49 17.77 8.46
C LYS A 29 -29.76 18.65 9.68
N ARG A 30 -30.50 19.74 9.46
CA ARG A 30 -31.18 20.49 10.53
C ARG A 30 -32.21 19.55 11.16
N GLY A 31 -32.06 19.26 12.45
CA GLY A 31 -33.08 18.66 13.31
C GLY A 31 -33.42 17.20 12.99
N GLY A 32 -32.88 16.27 13.77
CA GLY A 32 -33.33 14.88 13.75
C GLY A 32 -32.30 13.92 14.34
N VAL A 33 -32.69 13.26 15.44
CA VAL A 33 -31.90 12.25 16.15
C VAL A 33 -31.55 11.08 15.21
N TRP A 34 -30.29 10.64 15.25
CA TRP A 34 -29.84 9.39 14.62
C TRP A 34 -30.72 8.24 15.14
N LYS A 35 -31.57 7.66 14.29
CA LYS A 35 -32.22 6.38 14.62
C LYS A 35 -31.12 5.33 14.75
N HIS A 36 -31.17 4.54 15.83
CA HIS A 36 -30.16 3.55 16.20
C HIS A 36 -29.70 2.69 15.02
N CYS A 37 -28.53 3.03 14.46
CA CYS A 37 -27.69 2.10 13.73
C CYS A 37 -26.82 1.38 14.76
N ASN A 38 -26.55 0.09 14.56
CA ASN A 38 -25.54 -0.61 15.36
C ASN A 38 -24.20 0.18 15.29
N PRO A 39 -23.36 0.16 16.32
CA PRO A 39 -22.10 0.92 16.34
C PRO A 39 -21.10 0.53 15.23
N THR A 40 -21.39 -0.53 14.47
CA THR A 40 -20.64 -1.02 13.31
C THR A 40 -21.24 -0.65 11.95
N GLU A 41 -22.37 0.07 11.91
CA GLU A 41 -23.12 0.40 10.70
C GLU A 41 -23.17 1.92 10.46
N ILE A 42 -22.76 2.37 9.27
CA ILE A 42 -22.89 3.76 8.83
C ILE A 42 -23.80 3.79 7.60
N CYS A 43 -24.87 4.59 7.66
CA CYS A 43 -25.79 4.80 6.56
C CYS A 43 -25.40 6.04 5.74
N LEU A 44 -25.02 5.85 4.48
CA LEU A 44 -24.81 6.93 3.51
C LEU A 44 -26.05 7.12 2.64
N SER A 45 -26.28 8.35 2.16
CA SER A 45 -27.30 8.62 1.15
C SER A 45 -26.88 8.08 -0.23
N GLU A 46 -27.84 7.68 -1.06
CA GLU A 46 -27.62 7.14 -2.42
C GLU A 46 -26.64 8.00 -3.26
N ASN A 47 -26.76 9.33 -3.22
CA ASN A 47 -25.85 10.24 -3.95
C ASN A 47 -24.38 10.18 -3.48
N VAL A 48 -24.14 9.91 -2.20
CA VAL A 48 -22.77 9.79 -1.64
C VAL A 48 -22.18 8.45 -2.04
N PHE A 49 -23.02 7.42 -2.15
CA PHE A 49 -22.64 6.10 -2.62
C PHE A 49 -22.26 6.12 -4.11
N GLU A 50 -23.06 6.74 -4.98
CA GLU A 50 -22.73 6.81 -6.41
C GLU A 50 -21.39 7.52 -6.66
N VAL A 51 -21.09 8.60 -5.93
CA VAL A 51 -19.81 9.33 -6.03
C VAL A 51 -18.63 8.50 -5.52
N LEU A 52 -18.81 7.78 -4.40
CA LEU A 52 -17.76 6.87 -3.92
C LEU A 52 -17.55 5.72 -4.92
N TYR A 53 -18.64 5.10 -5.38
CA TYR A 53 -18.64 3.97 -6.29
C TYR A 53 -18.01 4.32 -7.65
N SER A 54 -18.34 5.47 -8.24
CA SER A 54 -17.69 5.94 -9.48
C SER A 54 -16.20 6.20 -9.29
N ASN A 55 -15.81 6.82 -8.17
CA ASN A 55 -14.40 7.04 -7.86
C ASN A 55 -13.62 5.74 -7.58
N PHE A 56 -14.30 4.66 -7.17
CA PHE A 56 -13.70 3.34 -6.95
C PHE A 56 -13.65 2.49 -8.23
N GLU A 57 -14.69 2.52 -9.09
CA GLU A 57 -14.66 1.88 -10.41
C GLU A 57 -13.62 2.55 -11.34
N ASP A 58 -13.48 3.88 -11.28
CA ASP A 58 -12.48 4.62 -12.07
C ASP A 58 -11.02 4.34 -11.62
N MET A 59 -10.82 3.81 -10.40
CA MET A 59 -9.50 3.37 -9.89
C MET A 59 -9.14 1.95 -10.32
N ASP A 60 -10.08 1.20 -10.91
CA ASP A 60 -9.92 -0.22 -11.22
C ASP A 60 -9.31 -0.47 -12.62
N ASP A 61 -9.15 0.59 -13.42
CA ASP A 61 -8.76 0.52 -14.83
C ASP A 61 -7.33 1.05 -15.08
N PHE A 62 -6.36 0.59 -14.28
CA PHE A 62 -4.99 0.58 -14.80
C PHE A 62 -4.98 -0.44 -15.91
N ASN A 63 -5.10 0.01 -17.16
CA ASN A 63 -4.95 -0.83 -18.34
C ASN A 63 -3.48 -1.25 -18.48
N TYR A 64 -2.99 -2.02 -17.51
CA TYR A 64 -1.65 -2.58 -17.51
C TYR A 64 -1.55 -3.50 -18.71
N SER A 65 -0.91 -2.97 -19.75
CA SER A 65 -0.60 -3.72 -20.94
C SER A 65 0.90 -3.98 -20.96
N LEU A 66 1.27 -5.23 -21.25
CA LEU A 66 2.67 -5.59 -21.51
C LEU A 66 3.30 -4.74 -22.62
N SER A 67 2.49 -4.19 -23.54
CA SER A 67 2.98 -3.27 -24.58
C SER A 67 3.41 -1.90 -24.05
N GLU A 68 2.98 -1.51 -22.85
CA GLU A 68 3.34 -0.23 -22.21
C GLU A 68 4.54 -0.35 -21.27
N VAL A 69 4.98 -1.58 -20.99
CA VAL A 69 6.15 -1.88 -20.17
C VAL A 69 7.42 -1.54 -20.94
N LYS A 70 8.31 -0.76 -20.32
CA LYS A 70 9.51 -0.19 -20.96
C LYS A 70 10.78 -0.63 -20.24
N SER A 71 11.87 -0.80 -20.98
CA SER A 71 13.24 -0.98 -20.43
C SER A 71 13.92 0.33 -20.03
N LYS A 72 13.21 1.45 -20.13
CA LYS A 72 13.66 2.78 -19.75
C LYS A 72 12.60 3.47 -18.91
N TYR A 73 13.04 4.20 -17.89
CA TYR A 73 12.20 5.15 -17.18
C TYR A 73 12.54 6.57 -17.65
N ARG A 74 11.63 7.18 -18.42
CA ARG A 74 11.91 8.44 -19.14
C ARG A 74 13.17 8.29 -20.02
N ASP A 75 14.20 9.07 -19.76
CA ASP A 75 15.53 9.08 -20.38
C ASP A 75 16.55 8.16 -19.68
N ALA A 76 16.24 7.62 -18.50
CA ALA A 76 17.14 6.69 -17.81
C ALA A 76 16.96 5.25 -18.32
N THR A 77 18.08 4.58 -18.54
CA THR A 77 18.12 3.16 -18.92
C THR A 77 18.09 2.30 -17.67
N LEU A 78 17.24 1.28 -17.68
CA LEU A 78 17.11 0.34 -16.57
C LEU A 78 18.01 -0.88 -16.80
N LEU A 79 18.43 -1.52 -15.71
CA LEU A 79 19.13 -2.81 -15.78
C LEU A 79 18.20 -3.88 -16.40
N PRO A 80 18.73 -4.96 -17.01
CA PRO A 80 17.92 -5.90 -17.81
C PRO A 80 16.66 -6.44 -17.14
N LYS A 81 16.74 -6.78 -15.84
CA LYS A 81 15.63 -7.30 -15.03
C LYS A 81 14.65 -6.22 -14.54
N TRP A 82 14.92 -4.95 -14.80
CA TRP A 82 14.12 -3.84 -14.31
C TRP A 82 13.33 -3.21 -15.45
N LYS A 83 12.04 -2.98 -15.21
CA LYS A 83 11.13 -2.34 -16.16
C LYS A 83 10.45 -1.15 -15.54
N ALA A 84 9.87 -0.31 -16.40
CA ALA A 84 9.02 0.79 -16.02
C ALA A 84 7.63 0.63 -16.63
N PHE A 85 6.61 0.99 -15.86
CA PHE A 85 5.24 1.16 -16.31
C PHE A 85 4.75 2.48 -15.72
N GLN A 86 4.28 3.40 -16.57
CA GLN A 86 3.88 4.75 -16.14
C GLN A 86 4.95 5.42 -15.25
N THR A 87 4.66 5.65 -13.97
CA THR A 87 5.54 6.28 -12.96
C THR A 87 6.13 5.28 -11.97
N VAL A 88 5.95 3.97 -12.18
CA VAL A 88 6.53 2.91 -11.34
C VAL A 88 7.66 2.17 -12.07
N ILE A 89 8.73 1.88 -11.35
CA ILE A 89 9.80 0.97 -11.77
C ILE A 89 9.68 -0.32 -10.94
N PHE A 90 9.83 -1.49 -11.55
CA PHE A 90 9.76 -2.78 -10.86
C PHE A 90 10.74 -3.79 -11.44
N ASN A 91 11.14 -4.80 -10.67
CA ASN A 91 11.90 -5.93 -11.20
C ASN A 91 10.95 -6.99 -11.79
N GLU A 92 11.38 -7.64 -12.86
CA GLU A 92 10.75 -8.87 -13.34
C GLU A 92 10.95 -9.98 -12.32
N LEU A 93 10.05 -10.97 -12.32
CA LEU A 93 10.09 -12.11 -11.42
C LEU A 93 11.49 -12.77 -11.47
N ASP A 94 12.13 -12.86 -10.31
CA ASP A 94 13.42 -13.55 -10.19
C ASP A 94 13.22 -15.05 -10.02
N ASP A 95 14.24 -15.84 -10.35
CA ASP A 95 14.21 -17.28 -10.15
C ASP A 95 13.99 -17.59 -8.66
N GLY A 96 12.97 -18.39 -8.36
CA GLY A 96 12.57 -18.72 -6.98
C GLY A 96 11.59 -17.74 -6.33
N LEU A 97 11.26 -16.61 -6.95
CA LEU A 97 10.15 -15.79 -6.45
C LEU A 97 8.82 -16.54 -6.67
N HIS A 98 8.12 -16.86 -5.58
CA HIS A 98 6.86 -17.58 -5.62
C HIS A 98 5.67 -16.66 -5.33
N ASP A 99 4.61 -16.82 -6.11
CA ASP A 99 3.31 -16.21 -5.81
C ASP A 99 2.68 -16.88 -4.60
N SER A 100 1.93 -16.11 -3.81
CA SER A 100 1.39 -16.61 -2.54
C SER A 100 0.12 -15.87 -2.16
N SER A 101 -0.74 -16.53 -1.39
CA SER A 101 -1.83 -15.87 -0.68
C SER A 101 -1.33 -15.06 0.52
N LYS A 102 -0.13 -15.33 1.04
CA LYS A 102 0.46 -14.60 2.18
C LYS A 102 1.51 -13.61 1.69
N ILE A 103 1.29 -12.33 1.95
CA ILE A 103 2.19 -11.25 1.54
C ILE A 103 2.84 -10.64 2.78
N ALA A 104 4.18 -10.66 2.80
CA ALA A 104 4.96 -9.86 3.72
C ALA A 104 5.51 -8.67 2.93
N ALA A 105 4.91 -7.50 3.14
CA ALA A 105 5.24 -6.29 2.43
C ALA A 105 6.05 -5.33 3.30
N PHE A 106 6.99 -4.61 2.69
CA PHE A 106 7.93 -3.75 3.41
C PHE A 106 8.13 -2.42 2.67
N ASP A 107 8.30 -1.32 3.41
CA ASP A 107 9.07 -0.18 2.91
C ASP A 107 10.58 -0.53 2.86
N PHE A 108 11.39 0.33 2.24
CA PHE A 108 12.83 0.14 2.13
C PHE A 108 13.66 1.11 2.99
N ASP A 109 13.59 2.42 2.73
CA ASP A 109 14.46 3.42 3.34
C ASP A 109 13.96 3.79 4.74
N GLY A 110 14.70 3.41 5.78
CA GLY A 110 14.26 3.57 7.18
C GLY A 110 13.59 2.31 7.76
N THR A 111 13.26 1.34 6.90
CA THR A 111 12.63 0.08 7.29
C THR A 111 13.58 -1.11 7.16
N LEU A 112 14.02 -1.41 5.94
CA LEU A 112 14.94 -2.52 5.65
C LEU A 112 16.40 -2.04 5.58
N ALA A 113 16.60 -0.83 5.08
CA ALA A 113 17.91 -0.23 4.89
C ALA A 113 18.00 1.12 5.61
N LYS A 114 19.10 1.31 6.34
CA LYS A 114 19.52 2.62 6.80
C LYS A 114 20.22 3.34 5.64
N THR A 115 19.62 4.45 5.20
CA THR A 115 20.12 5.28 4.11
C THR A 115 20.23 6.72 4.56
N ALA A 116 21.11 7.48 3.93
CA ALA A 116 21.34 8.89 4.28
C ALA A 116 20.88 9.78 3.13
N VAL A 117 19.99 10.74 3.43
CA VAL A 117 19.39 11.64 2.43
C VAL A 117 20.44 12.42 1.62
N ASN A 118 21.61 12.66 2.20
CA ASN A 118 22.71 13.41 1.59
C ASN A 118 23.77 12.54 0.89
N ILE A 119 23.65 11.21 0.93
CA ILE A 119 24.62 10.30 0.29
C ILE A 119 23.94 9.56 -0.85
N VAL A 120 24.45 9.76 -2.05
CA VAL A 120 23.96 9.09 -3.26
C VAL A 120 24.98 8.05 -3.69
N GLY A 121 24.51 6.85 -3.98
CA GLY A 121 25.34 5.77 -4.50
C GLY A 121 24.66 4.41 -4.34
N PRO A 122 25.01 3.43 -5.18
CA PRO A 122 24.46 2.08 -5.09
C PRO A 122 24.84 1.37 -3.79
N ASN A 123 25.99 1.74 -3.19
CA ASN A 123 26.51 1.16 -1.96
C ASN A 123 26.25 2.03 -0.72
N ALA A 124 25.48 3.13 -0.87
CA ALA A 124 25.23 4.09 0.20
C ALA A 124 24.09 3.64 1.13
N TRP A 125 24.25 2.46 1.73
CA TRP A 125 23.26 1.86 2.62
C TRP A 125 23.91 0.88 3.60
N SER A 126 23.17 0.54 4.65
CA SER A 126 23.47 -0.57 5.57
C SER A 126 22.15 -1.19 6.03
N LEU A 127 22.17 -2.41 6.58
CA LEU A 127 20.96 -3.00 7.18
C LEU A 127 20.42 -2.10 8.29
N MET A 128 19.10 -1.90 8.32
CA MET A 128 18.46 -1.14 9.40
C MET A 128 18.59 -1.88 10.75
N TYR A 129 18.39 -3.20 10.74
CA TYR A 129 18.58 -4.10 11.87
C TYR A 129 19.37 -5.34 11.43
N SER A 130 20.22 -5.88 12.30
CA SER A 130 21.04 -7.06 11.98
C SER A 130 20.24 -8.35 11.82
N SER A 131 19.03 -8.42 12.39
CA SER A 131 18.10 -9.56 12.34
C SER A 131 17.34 -9.71 11.02
N ILE A 132 17.36 -8.69 10.15
CA ILE A 132 16.59 -8.66 8.90
C ILE A 132 16.83 -9.89 8.01
N PRO A 133 18.08 -10.31 7.73
CA PRO A 133 18.30 -11.48 6.86
C PRO A 133 17.61 -12.73 7.37
N ASP A 134 17.76 -13.04 8.67
CA ASP A 134 17.18 -14.25 9.28
C ASP A 134 15.64 -14.18 9.29
N LYS A 135 15.07 -13.01 9.58
CA LYS A 135 13.62 -12.80 9.59
C LYS A 135 13.01 -12.96 8.20
N LEU A 136 13.61 -12.36 7.18
CA LEU A 136 13.13 -12.47 5.79
C LEU A 136 13.27 -13.90 5.26
N GLN A 137 14.37 -14.59 5.60
CA GLN A 137 14.54 -16.00 5.28
C GLN A 137 13.48 -16.88 5.94
N SER A 138 13.17 -16.66 7.23
CA SER A 138 12.09 -17.38 7.90
C SER A 138 10.74 -17.17 7.21
N LEU A 139 10.37 -15.91 6.93
CA LEU A 139 9.10 -15.59 6.26
C LEU A 139 9.01 -16.26 4.88
N TYR A 140 10.09 -16.23 4.11
CA TYR A 140 10.14 -16.89 2.81
C TYR A 140 9.93 -18.41 2.94
N HIS A 141 10.61 -19.07 3.89
CA HIS A 141 10.41 -20.50 4.17
C HIS A 141 9.00 -20.82 4.69
N ASP A 142 8.37 -19.89 5.39
CA ASP A 142 6.98 -20.00 5.83
C ASP A 142 5.98 -19.79 4.67
N GLY A 143 6.45 -19.56 3.45
CA GLY A 143 5.62 -19.44 2.25
C GLY A 143 5.05 -18.05 2.01
N TYR A 144 5.64 -17.01 2.62
CA TYR A 144 5.31 -15.64 2.29
C TYR A 144 5.97 -15.22 0.97
N LYS A 145 5.21 -14.53 0.14
CA LYS A 145 5.79 -13.69 -0.90
C LYS A 145 6.32 -12.41 -0.28
N LEU A 146 7.60 -12.14 -0.50
CA LEU A 146 8.26 -10.94 0.01
C LEU A 146 8.17 -9.82 -1.03
N VAL A 147 7.63 -8.66 -0.63
CA VAL A 147 7.44 -7.52 -1.53
C VAL A 147 7.97 -6.23 -0.91
N ILE A 148 8.71 -5.44 -1.69
CA ILE A 148 9.14 -4.09 -1.31
C ILE A 148 8.32 -3.07 -2.09
N PHE A 149 7.72 -2.11 -1.38
CA PHE A 149 7.01 -0.97 -1.92
C PHE A 149 7.67 0.32 -1.42
N THR A 150 8.35 1.04 -2.30
CA THR A 150 9.15 2.21 -1.91
C THR A 150 8.84 3.45 -2.75
N ASN A 151 8.79 4.60 -2.09
CA ASN A 151 8.62 5.91 -2.74
C ASN A 151 10.00 6.51 -3.06
N GLU A 152 10.28 6.86 -4.32
CA GLU A 152 11.57 7.44 -4.74
C GLU A 152 11.39 8.65 -5.68
N CYS A 153 10.86 9.74 -5.13
CA CYS A 153 10.55 10.93 -5.93
C CYS A 153 11.81 11.64 -6.49
N ASN A 154 13.02 11.34 -5.99
CA ASN A 154 14.25 11.92 -6.53
C ASN A 154 14.49 11.51 -7.99
N ILE A 155 14.03 10.33 -8.40
CA ILE A 155 14.11 9.87 -9.80
C ILE A 155 13.35 10.83 -10.72
N GLU A 156 12.17 11.32 -10.32
CA GLU A 156 11.41 12.28 -11.13
C GLU A 156 11.90 13.73 -10.94
N ARG A 157 12.34 14.11 -9.73
CA ARG A 157 12.85 15.45 -9.43
C ARG A 157 14.16 15.76 -10.15
N TRP A 158 15.11 14.82 -10.18
CA TRP A 158 16.47 15.06 -10.67
C TRP A 158 16.59 14.84 -12.17
N LYS A 159 15.90 15.64 -12.97
CA LYS A 159 15.82 15.44 -14.43
C LYS A 159 17.19 15.26 -15.11
N ASN A 160 18.15 16.11 -14.78
CA ASN A 160 19.50 16.08 -15.36
C ASN A 160 20.45 15.06 -14.71
N LYS A 161 20.04 14.39 -13.63
CA LYS A 161 20.81 13.36 -12.92
C LYS A 161 19.98 12.10 -12.69
N ARG A 162 18.98 11.87 -13.55
CA ARG A 162 17.99 10.80 -13.37
C ARG A 162 18.63 9.43 -13.38
N GLN A 163 19.56 9.19 -14.32
CA GLN A 163 20.32 7.95 -14.37
C GLN A 163 21.04 7.68 -13.04
N VAL A 164 21.68 8.69 -12.45
CA VAL A 164 22.37 8.56 -11.15
C VAL A 164 21.39 8.20 -10.02
N ALA A 165 20.21 8.81 -10.00
CA ALA A 165 19.17 8.49 -9.01
C ALA A 165 18.66 7.04 -9.17
N VAL A 166 18.40 6.63 -10.42
CA VAL A 166 17.98 5.26 -10.77
C VAL A 166 19.05 4.25 -10.36
N ASP A 167 20.30 4.45 -10.78
CA ASP A 167 21.43 3.56 -10.48
C ASP A 167 21.65 3.45 -8.96
N SER A 168 21.52 4.57 -8.24
CA SER A 168 21.65 4.57 -6.79
C SER A 168 20.53 3.80 -6.09
N LYS A 169 19.26 3.95 -6.52
CA LYS A 169 18.15 3.22 -5.89
C LYS A 169 18.17 1.74 -6.24
N ILE A 170 18.27 1.40 -7.53
CA ILE A 170 18.28 0.02 -8.01
C ILE A 170 19.52 -0.72 -7.48
N GLY A 171 20.69 -0.07 -7.44
CA GLY A 171 21.89 -0.68 -6.88
C GLY A 171 21.74 -1.03 -5.40
N ARG A 172 21.18 -0.13 -4.58
CA ARG A 172 20.89 -0.41 -3.16
C ARG A 172 19.95 -1.60 -2.99
N LEU A 173 18.89 -1.67 -3.79
CA LEU A 173 17.90 -2.75 -3.76
C LEU A 173 18.50 -4.09 -4.19
N ASN A 174 19.26 -4.13 -5.28
CA ASN A 174 19.93 -5.35 -5.74
C ASN A 174 20.92 -5.87 -4.68
N SER A 175 21.80 -5.01 -4.17
CA SER A 175 22.76 -5.40 -3.13
C SER A 175 22.07 -5.84 -1.83
N PHE A 176 20.92 -5.25 -1.49
CA PHE A 176 20.11 -5.70 -0.37
C PHE A 176 19.58 -7.12 -0.59
N ILE A 177 18.95 -7.39 -1.75
CA ILE A 177 18.42 -8.72 -2.11
C ILE A 177 19.53 -9.77 -2.08
N GLU A 178 20.72 -9.45 -2.63
CA GLU A 178 21.90 -10.31 -2.57
C GLU A 178 22.35 -10.59 -1.12
N THR A 179 22.24 -9.60 -0.23
CA THR A 179 22.64 -9.71 1.18
C THR A 179 21.68 -10.61 1.95
N VAL A 180 20.37 -10.49 1.75
CA VAL A 180 19.36 -11.27 2.50
C VAL A 180 19.12 -12.67 1.93
N LYS A 181 19.58 -12.91 0.69
CA LYS A 181 19.57 -14.23 0.01
C LYS A 181 18.18 -14.87 -0.13
N VAL A 182 17.16 -14.03 -0.28
CA VAL A 182 15.80 -14.47 -0.61
C VAL A 182 15.26 -13.60 -1.76
N PRO A 183 14.52 -14.19 -2.70
CA PRO A 183 13.95 -13.45 -3.81
C PRO A 183 12.87 -12.50 -3.30
N MET A 184 12.84 -11.28 -3.83
CA MET A 184 11.85 -10.27 -3.48
C MET A 184 11.32 -9.58 -4.74
N GLN A 185 10.01 -9.31 -4.75
CA GLN A 185 9.38 -8.44 -5.74
C GLN A 185 9.51 -6.99 -5.28
N VAL A 186 9.91 -6.07 -6.16
CA VAL A 186 10.12 -4.68 -5.81
C VAL A 186 9.32 -3.77 -6.73
N PHE A 187 8.68 -2.76 -6.14
CA PHE A 187 8.03 -1.66 -6.83
C PHE A 187 8.51 -0.32 -6.27
N ILE A 188 8.92 0.57 -7.17
CA ILE A 188 9.47 1.89 -6.88
C ILE A 188 8.55 2.95 -7.50
N ALA A 189 7.77 3.63 -6.68
CA ALA A 189 6.96 4.77 -7.11
C ALA A 189 7.85 6.00 -7.30
N CYS A 190 8.07 6.39 -8.56
CA CYS A 190 8.93 7.51 -8.91
C CYS A 190 8.19 8.86 -8.91
N GLY A 191 6.85 8.81 -8.90
CA GLY A 191 5.98 9.98 -8.93
C GLY A 191 6.26 11.02 -7.86
N LEU A 192 5.94 12.27 -8.19
CA LEU A 192 6.01 13.38 -7.24
C LEU A 192 4.85 13.32 -6.25
N PRO A 193 5.03 13.81 -5.01
CA PRO A 193 3.90 14.02 -4.11
C PRO A 193 2.92 15.04 -4.68
N SER A 194 1.63 14.85 -4.40
CA SER A 194 0.55 15.73 -4.87
C SER A 194 0.76 17.15 -4.36
N LYS A 195 0.52 18.14 -5.23
CA LYS A 195 0.49 19.54 -4.86
C LYS A 195 -0.95 19.95 -4.56
N ALA A 196 -1.40 19.83 -3.31
CA ALA A 196 -2.68 20.31 -2.77
C ALA A 196 -4.00 19.84 -3.45
N ASN A 197 -3.97 19.35 -4.70
CA ASN A 197 -5.09 18.79 -5.43
C ASN A 197 -4.89 17.29 -5.60
N ILE A 198 -5.89 16.51 -5.18
CA ILE A 198 -5.90 15.04 -5.23
C ILE A 198 -5.87 14.49 -6.67
N THR A 199 -6.36 15.26 -7.64
CA THR A 199 -6.43 14.84 -9.06
C THR A 199 -5.05 14.71 -9.73
N ASP A 200 -4.00 15.31 -9.17
CA ASP A 200 -2.62 15.21 -9.66
C ASP A 200 -1.77 14.26 -8.80
N ALA A 201 -2.40 13.48 -7.91
CA ALA A 201 -1.70 12.53 -7.07
C ALA A 201 -1.19 11.35 -7.89
N ASP A 202 0.09 11.03 -7.76
CA ASP A 202 0.63 9.82 -8.37
C ASP A 202 -0.03 8.58 -7.73
N PRO A 203 -0.72 7.72 -8.51
CA PRO A 203 -1.50 6.62 -7.95
C PRO A 203 -0.61 5.51 -7.36
N PHE A 204 0.64 5.40 -7.79
CA PHE A 204 1.59 4.42 -7.30
C PHE A 204 2.30 4.90 -6.03
N ARG A 205 2.40 6.21 -5.81
CA ARG A 205 3.06 6.77 -4.64
C ARG A 205 2.23 6.54 -3.37
N LYS A 206 2.82 5.86 -2.38
CA LYS A 206 2.22 5.70 -1.04
C LYS A 206 1.85 7.07 -0.46
N PRO A 207 0.66 7.24 0.13
CA PRO A 207 -0.25 6.19 0.61
C PRO A 207 -1.22 5.59 -0.43
N ASN A 208 -1.16 6.00 -1.70
CA ASN A 208 -2.07 5.46 -2.71
C ASN A 208 -1.77 3.98 -3.01
N PRO A 209 -2.79 3.15 -3.30
CA PRO A 209 -2.65 1.70 -3.37
C PRO A 209 -2.13 1.19 -4.71
N GLY A 210 -1.76 2.05 -5.66
CA GLY A 210 -1.47 1.66 -7.05
C GLY A 210 -0.38 0.61 -7.18
N MET A 211 0.68 0.66 -6.37
CA MET A 211 1.70 -0.40 -6.39
C MET A 211 1.16 -1.74 -5.86
N TRP A 212 0.33 -1.73 -4.81
CA TRP A 212 -0.30 -2.94 -4.29
C TRP A 212 -1.22 -3.57 -5.32
N ARG A 213 -2.10 -2.77 -5.93
CA ARG A 213 -3.04 -3.22 -6.97
C ARG A 213 -2.31 -3.77 -8.19
N LEU A 214 -1.21 -3.14 -8.60
CA LEU A 214 -0.36 -3.64 -9.67
C LEU A 214 0.19 -5.04 -9.32
N MET A 215 0.71 -5.21 -8.10
CA MET A 215 1.24 -6.49 -7.62
C MET A 215 0.17 -7.57 -7.58
N GLU A 216 -0.96 -7.28 -6.92
CA GLU A 216 -2.09 -8.18 -6.73
C GLU A 216 -2.65 -8.68 -8.07
N LYS A 217 -2.90 -7.78 -9.02
CA LYS A 217 -3.52 -8.11 -10.31
C LYS A 217 -2.58 -8.79 -11.28
N HIS A 218 -1.33 -8.34 -11.37
CA HIS A 218 -0.45 -8.68 -12.50
C HIS A 218 0.79 -9.48 -12.11
N PHE A 219 1.14 -9.48 -10.82
CA PHE A 219 2.35 -10.16 -10.35
C PHE A 219 2.04 -11.26 -9.35
N ASN A 220 0.79 -11.69 -9.13
CA ASN A 220 0.46 -12.75 -8.16
C ASN A 220 -0.32 -13.94 -8.76
N SER A 221 -0.24 -14.15 -10.09
CA SER A 221 -0.90 -15.27 -10.80
C SER A 221 -2.39 -15.47 -10.51
N GLY A 222 -3.11 -14.41 -10.14
CA GLY A 222 -4.53 -14.47 -9.75
C GLY A 222 -4.79 -15.18 -8.41
N ILE A 223 -3.75 -15.48 -7.63
CA ILE A 223 -3.90 -16.01 -6.27
C ILE A 223 -4.49 -14.91 -5.38
N VAL A 224 -5.63 -15.21 -4.77
CA VAL A 224 -6.30 -14.31 -3.82
C VAL A 224 -5.44 -14.16 -2.57
N ILE A 225 -5.17 -12.91 -2.18
CA ILE A 225 -4.37 -12.59 -1.01
C ILE A 225 -5.22 -12.78 0.26
N ASP A 226 -4.71 -13.56 1.21
CA ASP A 226 -5.24 -13.65 2.57
C ASP A 226 -4.71 -12.47 3.39
N VAL A 227 -5.57 -11.48 3.58
CA VAL A 227 -5.25 -10.22 4.25
C VAL A 227 -4.97 -10.43 5.73
N ASP A 228 -5.67 -11.37 6.38
CA ASP A 228 -5.51 -11.63 7.80
C ASP A 228 -4.14 -12.27 8.09
N GLU A 229 -3.62 -13.05 7.13
CA GLU A 229 -2.28 -13.63 7.16
C GLU A 229 -1.21 -12.75 6.50
N SER A 230 -1.56 -11.58 5.98
CA SER A 230 -0.64 -10.65 5.32
C SER A 230 -0.37 -9.41 6.17
N PHE A 231 0.76 -8.75 5.94
CA PHE A 231 1.14 -7.56 6.70
C PHE A 231 2.04 -6.61 5.92
N TYR A 232 2.11 -5.37 6.40
CA TYR A 232 3.01 -4.32 5.93
C TYR A 232 3.91 -3.83 7.07
N VAL A 233 5.20 -3.63 6.80
CA VAL A 233 6.15 -3.02 7.74
C VAL A 233 6.70 -1.74 7.14
N GLY A 234 6.66 -0.63 7.89
CA GLY A 234 7.13 0.67 7.41
C GLY A 234 7.42 1.67 8.51
N ASP A 235 8.33 2.61 8.30
CA ASP A 235 8.73 3.62 9.28
C ASP A 235 7.82 4.86 9.25
N ALA A 236 7.12 5.12 8.14
CA ALA A 236 6.18 6.23 8.02
C ALA A 236 4.83 5.93 8.67
N ALA A 237 4.83 5.85 10.01
CA ALA A 237 3.68 5.46 10.83
C ALA A 237 2.88 6.65 11.40
N GLY A 238 3.28 7.89 11.10
CA GLY A 238 2.60 9.10 11.56
C GLY A 238 2.89 9.48 13.03
N ARG A 239 3.97 8.97 13.61
CA ARG A 239 4.46 9.39 14.94
C ARG A 239 5.07 10.79 14.87
N GLU A 240 5.24 11.43 16.03
CA GLU A 240 5.69 12.83 16.11
C GLU A 240 7.01 13.12 15.36
N LEU A 241 7.93 12.14 15.33
CA LEU A 241 9.23 12.25 14.67
C LEU A 241 9.27 11.58 13.29
N ASP A 242 8.18 10.97 12.84
CA ASP A 242 8.13 10.34 11.52
C ASP A 242 8.09 11.42 10.45
N HIS A 243 8.73 11.12 9.32
CA HIS A 243 8.75 12.04 8.18
C HIS A 243 7.38 12.13 7.47
N SER A 244 6.53 11.11 7.62
CA SER A 244 5.15 11.07 7.11
C SER A 244 4.33 9.93 7.74
N ASP A 245 3.07 9.79 7.34
CA ASP A 245 2.16 8.68 7.69
C ASP A 245 1.81 7.79 6.48
N ALA A 246 2.68 7.79 5.46
CA ALA A 246 2.40 7.17 4.17
C ALA A 246 2.27 5.64 4.26
N ASP A 247 3.02 4.98 5.14
CA ASP A 247 3.09 3.53 5.22
C ASP A 247 1.89 2.94 5.97
N ILE A 248 1.53 3.54 7.11
CA ILE A 248 0.34 3.11 7.86
C ILE A 248 -0.93 3.29 7.01
N LYS A 249 -1.05 4.42 6.29
CA LYS A 249 -2.18 4.65 5.38
C LYS A 249 -2.16 3.72 4.17
N PHE A 250 -0.98 3.40 3.62
CA PHE A 250 -0.87 2.41 2.55
C PHE A 250 -1.39 1.04 3.02
N ALA A 251 -1.04 0.60 4.23
CA ALA A 251 -1.53 -0.63 4.82
C ALA A 251 -3.06 -0.64 5.03
N GLU A 252 -3.64 0.50 5.44
CA GLU A 252 -5.09 0.64 5.66
C GLU A 252 -5.93 0.60 4.37
N ILE A 253 -5.43 1.19 3.27
CA ILE A 253 -6.21 1.39 2.04
C ILE A 253 -6.29 0.13 1.16
N ASN A 254 -5.36 -0.81 1.33
CA ASN A 254 -5.13 -1.89 0.36
C ASN A 254 -6.27 -2.91 0.19
N ASN A 255 -7.35 -2.87 0.98
CA ASN A 255 -8.45 -3.82 0.84
C ASN A 255 -9.83 -3.29 1.25
N VAL A 256 -10.31 -2.33 0.46
CA VAL A 256 -11.75 -2.06 0.34
C VAL A 256 -12.35 -3.13 -0.60
N VAL A 257 -13.01 -4.15 -0.03
CA VAL A 257 -13.73 -5.17 -0.80
C VAL A 257 -15.22 -4.82 -0.85
N TYR A 258 -15.77 -4.73 -2.05
CA TYR A 258 -17.20 -4.51 -2.29
C TYR A 258 -17.89 -5.85 -2.55
N SER A 259 -18.99 -6.13 -1.83
CA SER A 259 -19.89 -7.23 -2.16
C SER A 259 -21.31 -6.71 -2.36
N SER A 260 -21.78 -6.67 -3.61
CA SER A 260 -23.20 -6.55 -3.93
C SER A 260 -23.82 -7.94 -3.99
N SER A 261 -24.04 -8.53 -2.83
CA SER A 261 -24.95 -9.67 -2.72
C SER A 261 -25.58 -9.63 -1.34
N SER A 262 -26.83 -10.08 -1.25
CA SER A 262 -27.57 -10.30 -0.01
C SER A 262 -26.93 -11.41 0.83
N VAL A 263 -25.67 -11.24 1.22
CA VAL A 263 -24.88 -12.21 1.97
C VAL A 263 -25.23 -12.04 3.44
N THR A 264 -26.03 -12.99 3.93
CA THR A 264 -26.27 -13.26 5.35
C THR A 264 -25.15 -14.09 5.98
N GLU A 265 -23.97 -14.15 5.37
CA GLU A 265 -22.85 -14.89 5.95
C GLU A 265 -22.03 -14.01 6.88
N ARG A 266 -21.60 -14.66 7.97
CA ARG A 266 -20.92 -14.06 9.12
C ARG A 266 -19.83 -13.08 8.70
N VAL A 267 -19.87 -11.90 9.32
CA VAL A 267 -18.79 -10.90 9.33
C VAL A 267 -17.46 -11.61 9.58
N PRO A 268 -16.52 -11.65 8.63
CA PRO A 268 -15.20 -12.19 8.89
C PRO A 268 -14.38 -11.14 9.65
N SER A 269 -13.81 -11.56 10.78
CA SER A 269 -12.81 -10.86 11.60
C SER A 269 -13.24 -9.55 12.30
N GLN A 270 -12.54 -9.26 13.42
CA GLN A 270 -12.80 -8.10 14.29
C GLN A 270 -12.43 -6.74 13.65
N HIS A 271 -11.94 -6.72 12.40
CA HIS A 271 -11.37 -5.53 11.75
C HIS A 271 -12.26 -4.91 10.66
N SER A 272 -13.38 -5.55 10.30
CA SER A 272 -14.26 -5.03 9.28
C SER A 272 -15.11 -3.85 9.75
N VAL A 273 -15.32 -2.89 8.86
CA VAL A 273 -16.40 -1.91 8.96
C VAL A 273 -17.55 -2.36 8.05
N CYS A 274 -18.80 -2.08 8.39
CA CYS A 274 -19.96 -2.42 7.56
C CYS A 274 -20.67 -1.11 7.17
N LEU A 275 -20.73 -0.81 5.88
CA LEU A 275 -21.63 0.23 5.39
C LEU A 275 -23.01 -0.42 5.16
N VAL A 276 -24.11 0.24 5.47
CA VAL A 276 -25.46 -0.27 5.15
C VAL A 276 -26.26 0.85 4.49
N ILE A 277 -26.63 0.67 3.22
CA ILE A 277 -27.47 1.61 2.49
C ILE A 277 -28.94 1.24 2.70
N ALA A 278 -29.74 2.20 3.17
CA ALA A 278 -31.19 2.04 3.23
C ALA A 278 -31.77 2.31 1.84
N GLY A 279 -32.31 1.32 1.14
CA GLY A 279 -32.94 1.59 -0.15
C GLY A 279 -33.40 0.38 -0.94
N LYS A 280 -32.49 -0.52 -1.35
CA LYS A 280 -32.88 -1.77 -2.05
C LYS A 280 -31.80 -2.85 -2.19
N SER A 281 -30.56 -2.60 -1.75
CA SER A 281 -29.52 -3.62 -1.63
C SER A 281 -28.62 -3.28 -0.45
N ARG A 282 -28.40 -4.24 0.47
CA ARG A 282 -27.34 -4.11 1.47
C ARG A 282 -26.00 -4.24 0.75
N VAL A 283 -25.19 -3.19 0.82
CA VAL A 283 -23.81 -3.16 0.32
C VAL A 283 -22.91 -3.14 1.53
N THR A 284 -22.26 -4.25 1.83
CA THR A 284 -21.23 -4.30 2.88
C THR A 284 -19.89 -3.93 2.27
N ILE A 285 -19.29 -2.82 2.72
CA ILE A 285 -17.91 -2.45 2.39
C ILE A 285 -17.01 -2.98 3.50
N LEU A 286 -16.37 -4.13 3.30
CA LEU A 286 -15.38 -4.63 4.25
C LEU A 286 -14.05 -3.90 3.96
N ALA A 287 -13.66 -2.97 4.81
CA ALA A 287 -12.31 -2.41 4.82
C ALA A 287 -11.47 -3.22 5.82
N ASN A 288 -10.76 -4.24 5.33
CA ASN A 288 -9.77 -4.96 6.14
C ASN A 288 -8.40 -4.48 5.67
N GLY A 289 -7.80 -3.50 6.36
CA GLY A 289 -6.41 -3.12 6.11
C GLY A 289 -5.45 -4.27 6.45
N LEU A 290 -4.25 -4.24 5.89
CA LEU A 290 -3.17 -5.15 6.30
C LEU A 290 -2.81 -4.89 7.77
N LYS A 291 -2.36 -5.93 8.48
CA LYS A 291 -1.66 -5.73 9.75
C LYS A 291 -0.43 -4.83 9.49
N PHE A 292 -0.23 -3.82 10.32
CA PHE A 292 0.88 -2.88 10.20
C PHE A 292 1.84 -3.04 11.38
N TYR A 293 3.14 -3.03 11.10
CA TYR A 293 4.19 -3.03 12.13
C TYR A 293 5.19 -1.91 11.84
N VAL A 294 5.67 -1.26 12.90
CA VAL A 294 6.86 -0.40 12.79
C VAL A 294 8.14 -1.26 12.81
N PRO A 295 9.24 -0.83 12.18
CA PRO A 295 10.40 -1.67 11.98
C PRO A 295 11.06 -2.16 13.28
N GLU A 296 11.12 -1.30 14.30
CA GLU A 296 11.68 -1.66 15.62
C GLU A 296 10.87 -2.77 16.31
N GLU A 297 9.54 -2.76 16.21
CA GLU A 297 8.71 -3.81 16.81
C GLU A 297 8.84 -5.15 16.07
N PHE A 298 9.13 -5.10 14.77
CA PHE A 298 9.15 -6.28 13.92
C PHE A 298 10.53 -6.95 13.85
N PHE A 299 11.61 -6.15 13.88
CA PHE A 299 12.98 -6.61 13.68
C PHE A 299 13.88 -6.47 14.91
N ASP A 300 13.60 -5.57 15.86
CA ASP A 300 14.44 -5.36 17.06
C ASP A 300 14.12 -6.35 18.21
N THR A 301 13.75 -7.59 17.85
CA THR A 301 13.38 -8.67 18.78
C THR A 301 14.35 -9.84 18.71
#